data_AF-A0A1G3AAN0-F1
#
_entry.id   AF-A0A1G3AAN0-F1
#
_cell.length_a   1.000
_cell.length_b   1.000
_cell.length_c   1.000
_cell.angle_alpha   90.00
_cell.angle_beta   90.00
_cell.angle_gamma   90.00
#
_symmetry.space_group_name_H-M   'P 1'
#
loop_
_entity.id
_entity.type
_entity.pdbx_description
1 polymer ?
#
loop_
_entity_poly.entity_id
_entity_poly.type
_entity_poly.pdbx_seq_one_letter_code
_entity_poly.pdbx_strand_id
1 'polypeptide(L)'
;MVMNNGLFVDLEKSIATLRGQRLPLKALDVCAYGKDAKLRVGSVAFDPRGSFHLICVPHQRMFVLMDTTMFESALVRMCLFEDFDPSLFEPVDLNAVAHLYRLRI
;
A
#
# COMPACT_ATOMS: atom_id res chain seq x y z
N MET A 1 17.13 0.84 3.46
CA MET A 1 16.59 0.32 4.74
C MET A 1 16.47 -1.18 4.69
N VAL A 2 16.63 -1.89 5.81
CA VAL A 2 16.49 -3.36 5.90
C VAL A 2 15.21 -3.69 6.67
N MET A 3 14.38 -4.57 6.11
CA MET A 3 13.15 -5.06 6.72
C MET A 3 13.38 -6.39 7.46
N ASN A 4 12.44 -6.75 8.35
CA ASN A 4 12.52 -7.96 9.18
C ASN A 4 12.60 -9.27 8.39
N ASN A 5 12.07 -9.31 7.16
CA ASN A 5 12.11 -10.48 6.27
C ASN A 5 13.38 -10.55 5.39
N GLY A 6 14.38 -9.70 5.66
CA GLY A 6 15.61 -9.63 4.87
C GLY A 6 15.47 -8.86 3.56
N LEU A 7 14.33 -8.20 3.30
CA LEU A 7 14.18 -7.27 2.19
C LEU A 7 15.00 -6.01 2.45
N PHE A 8 15.88 -5.67 1.51
CA PHE A 8 16.56 -4.37 1.50
C PHE A 8 15.89 -3.44 0.50
N VAL A 9 15.58 -2.22 0.89
CA VAL A 9 14.99 -1.20 0.01
C VAL A 9 15.93 -0.01 -0.12
N ASP A 10 16.26 0.34 -1.35
CA ASP A 10 17.03 1.52 -1.75
C ASP A 10 16.10 2.44 -2.55
N LEU A 11 15.55 3.47 -1.87
CA LEU A 11 14.59 4.39 -2.48
C LEU A 11 15.25 5.33 -3.48
N GLU A 12 16.52 5.69 -3.27
CA GLU A 12 17.27 6.53 -4.21
C GLU A 12 17.49 5.81 -5.55
N LYS A 13 17.76 4.51 -5.48
CA LYS A 13 17.89 3.66 -6.67
C LYS A 13 16.56 3.06 -7.15
N SER A 14 15.46 3.32 -6.45
CA SER A 14 14.13 2.76 -6.76
C SER A 14 14.14 1.23 -6.89
N ILE A 15 14.90 0.54 -6.03
CA ILE A 15 15.10 -0.92 -6.09
C ILE A 15 14.93 -1.52 -4.70
N ALA A 16 14.22 -2.64 -4.63
CA ALA A 16 14.29 -3.55 -3.50
C ALA A 16 15.12 -4.79 -3.86
N THR A 17 15.78 -5.38 -2.87
CA THR A 17 16.61 -6.59 -3.02
C THR A 17 16.19 -7.61 -1.99
N LEU A 18 15.82 -8.81 -2.46
CA LEU A 18 15.49 -9.95 -1.59
C LEU A 18 16.28 -11.16 -2.06
N ARG A 19 17.10 -11.74 -1.18
CA ARG A 19 17.92 -12.93 -1.48
C ARG A 19 18.77 -12.77 -2.76
N GLY A 20 19.29 -11.56 -3.01
CA GLY A 20 20.10 -11.23 -4.19
C GLY A 20 19.32 -10.88 -5.46
N GLN A 21 18.00 -11.08 -5.49
CA GLN A 21 17.16 -10.66 -6.61
C GLN A 21 16.83 -9.17 -6.51
N ARG A 22 17.05 -8.43 -7.60
CA ARG A 22 16.65 -7.01 -7.72
C ARG A 22 15.19 -6.94 -8.18
N LEU A 23 14.41 -6.15 -7.45
CA LEU A 23 12.97 -5.93 -7.64
C LEU A 23 12.78 -4.43 -7.91
N PRO A 24 12.69 -4.01 -9.18
CA PRO A 24 12.51 -2.60 -9.54
C PRO A 24 11.18 -2.07 -9.02
N LEU A 25 11.23 -0.94 -8.32
CA LEU A 25 10.06 -0.30 -7.71
C LEU A 25 9.40 0.65 -8.71
N LYS A 26 8.08 0.58 -8.76
CA LYS A 26 7.22 1.42 -9.60
C LYS A 26 6.84 2.72 -8.88
N ALA A 27 6.47 2.60 -7.61
CA ALA A 27 6.06 3.71 -6.77
C ALA A 27 6.24 3.37 -5.28
N LEU A 28 6.27 4.43 -4.47
CA LEU A 28 6.08 4.38 -3.02
C LEU A 28 4.77 5.08 -2.68
N ASP A 29 3.84 4.36 -2.05
CA ASP A 29 2.61 4.90 -1.49
C ASP A 29 2.71 4.96 0.04
N VAL A 30 2.28 6.06 0.64
CA VAL A 30 2.26 6.26 2.10
C VAL A 30 0.83 6.46 2.55
N CYS A 31 0.31 5.51 3.33
CA CYS A 31 -1.07 5.47 3.80
C CYS A 31 -1.10 5.74 5.31
N ALA A 32 -1.59 6.92 5.72
CA ALA A 32 -1.57 7.34 7.12
C ALA A 32 -2.86 8.04 7.54
N TYR A 33 -3.38 7.68 8.72
CA TYR A 33 -4.46 8.41 9.36
C TYR A 33 -3.93 9.69 10.01
N GLY A 34 -4.61 10.81 9.75
CA GLY A 34 -4.33 12.04 10.50
C GLY A 34 -5.03 12.08 11.84
N LYS A 35 -4.84 13.20 12.56
CA LYS A 35 -5.44 13.43 13.89
C LYS A 35 -6.98 13.47 13.87
N ASP A 36 -7.56 13.71 12.71
CA ASP A 36 -8.99 13.73 12.43
C ASP A 36 -9.57 12.34 12.10
N ALA A 37 -8.78 11.27 12.28
CA ALA A 37 -9.14 9.90 11.92
C ALA A 37 -9.48 9.70 10.43
N LYS A 38 -9.01 10.60 9.54
CA LYS A 38 -9.14 10.44 8.09
C LYS A 38 -7.86 9.91 7.47
N LEU A 39 -8.01 8.92 6.58
CA LEU A 39 -6.91 8.41 5.79
C LEU A 39 -6.37 9.49 4.84
N ARG A 40 -5.05 9.56 4.73
CA ARG A 40 -4.32 10.37 3.76
C ARG A 40 -3.36 9.46 3.03
N VAL A 41 -3.40 9.54 1.70
CA VAL A 41 -2.52 8.80 0.81
C VAL A 41 -1.61 9.80 0.10
N GLY A 42 -0.31 9.57 0.17
CA GLY A 42 0.69 10.28 -0.63
C GLY A 42 1.45 9.29 -1.49
N SER A 43 1.73 9.65 -2.74
CA SER A 43 2.42 8.77 -3.69
C SER A 43 3.65 9.45 -4.27
N VAL A 44 4.74 8.69 -4.38
CA VAL A 44 5.96 9.07 -5.08
C VAL A 44 6.17 8.07 -6.20
N ALA A 45 6.11 8.56 -7.44
CA ALA A 45 6.42 7.74 -8.60
C ALA A 45 7.94 7.54 -8.72
N PHE A 46 8.35 6.34 -9.10
CA PHE A 46 9.74 5.98 -9.37
C PHE A 46 9.95 5.71 -10.86
N ASP A 47 10.13 4.45 -11.28
CA ASP A 47 10.20 4.07 -12.70
C ASP A 47 8.86 3.45 -13.13
N PRO A 48 8.16 4.00 -14.15
CA PRO A 48 6.91 3.43 -14.64
C PRO A 48 7.04 1.99 -15.17
N ARG A 49 8.26 1.54 -15.50
CA ARG A 49 8.58 0.16 -15.91
C ARG A 49 8.85 -0.77 -14.72
N GLY A 50 8.87 -0.25 -13.50
CA GLY A 50 8.98 -1.04 -12.28
C GLY A 50 7.82 -2.02 -12.15
N SER A 51 8.07 -3.20 -11.57
CA SER A 51 7.08 -4.27 -11.46
C SER A 51 6.48 -4.38 -10.05
N PHE A 52 7.05 -3.69 -9.07
CA PHE A 52 6.65 -3.79 -7.66
C PHE A 52 6.26 -2.44 -7.07
N HIS A 53 5.21 -2.45 -6.27
CA HIS A 53 4.77 -1.31 -5.46
C HIS A 53 5.27 -1.48 -4.03
N LEU A 54 5.76 -0.39 -3.44
CA LEU A 54 6.10 -0.33 -2.03
C LEU A 54 5.04 0.51 -1.31
N ILE A 55 4.37 -0.05 -0.31
CA ILE A 55 3.41 0.68 0.51
C ILE A 55 4.00 0.84 1.91
N CYS A 56 3.98 2.05 2.43
CA CYS A 56 4.31 2.38 3.80
C CYS A 56 3.02 2.66 4.59
N VAL A 57 2.84 1.95 5.71
CA VAL A 57 1.71 2.08 6.62
C VAL A 57 2.25 2.47 8.01
N PRO A 58 2.54 3.76 8.26
CA PRO A 58 3.33 4.18 9.41
C PRO A 58 2.69 3.82 10.76
N HIS A 59 1.37 3.92 10.86
CA HIS A 59 0.62 3.63 12.09
C HIS A 59 0.74 2.16 12.52
N GLN A 60 0.96 1.25 11.57
CA GLN A 60 1.22 -0.18 11.82
C GLN A 60 2.73 -0.52 11.81
N ARG A 61 3.61 0.48 11.63
CA ARG A 61 5.07 0.31 11.46
C ARG A 61 5.42 -0.74 10.40
N MET A 62 4.68 -0.75 9.31
CA MET A 62 4.74 -1.79 8.30
C MET A 62 5.11 -1.21 6.93
N PHE A 63 5.91 -1.97 6.20
CA PHE A 63 6.09 -1.82 4.77
C PHE A 63 5.60 -3.08 4.07
N VAL A 64 4.93 -2.91 2.93
CA VAL A 64 4.44 -4.02 2.12
C VAL A 64 5.01 -3.86 0.71
N LEU A 65 5.68 -4.88 0.22
CA LEU A 65 6.14 -4.98 -1.17
C LEU A 65 5.24 -5.97 -1.90
N MET A 66 4.67 -5.56 -3.03
CA MET A 66 3.76 -6.40 -3.81
C MET A 66 3.88 -6.10 -5.30
N ASP A 67 3.48 -7.05 -6.15
CA ASP A 67 3.34 -6.79 -7.57
C ASP A 67 2.09 -5.94 -7.89
N THR A 68 1.95 -5.52 -9.15
CA THR A 68 0.79 -4.72 -9.58
C THR A 68 -0.53 -5.49 -9.45
N THR A 69 -0.56 -6.80 -9.65
CA THR A 69 -1.81 -7.57 -9.54
C THR A 69 -2.36 -7.55 -8.12
N MET A 70 -1.50 -7.74 -7.12
CA MET A 70 -1.88 -7.65 -5.72
C MET A 70 -2.20 -6.20 -5.31
N PHE A 71 -1.46 -5.23 -5.84
CA PHE A 71 -1.73 -3.81 -5.60
C PHE A 71 -3.14 -3.38 -6.04
N GLU A 72 -3.61 -3.91 -7.17
CA GLU A 72 -4.96 -3.66 -7.70
C GLU A 72 -6.05 -4.58 -7.12
N SER A 73 -5.69 -5.47 -6.18
CA SER A 73 -6.68 -6.33 -5.55
C SER A 73 -7.67 -5.52 -4.70
N ALA A 74 -8.93 -5.96 -4.65
CA ALA A 74 -9.96 -5.33 -3.82
C ALA A 74 -9.52 -5.19 -2.36
N LEU A 75 -8.81 -6.20 -1.82
CA LEU A 75 -8.26 -6.14 -0.48
C LEU A 75 -7.33 -4.94 -0.30
N VAL A 76 -6.38 -4.72 -1.21
CA VAL A 76 -5.43 -3.62 -1.09
C VAL A 76 -6.12 -2.27 -1.33
N ARG A 77 -6.88 -2.13 -2.42
CA ARG A 77 -7.58 -0.88 -2.75
C ARG A 77 -8.53 -0.45 -1.63
N MET A 78 -9.36 -1.36 -1.14
CA MET A 78 -10.35 -1.02 -0.11
C MET A 78 -9.72 -0.90 1.28
N CYS A 79 -8.81 -1.80 1.69
CA CYS A 79 -8.30 -1.81 3.06
C CYS A 79 -7.09 -0.90 3.32
N LEU A 80 -6.24 -0.64 2.33
CA LEU A 80 -5.08 0.25 2.53
C LEU A 80 -5.32 1.67 2.01
N PHE A 81 -6.14 1.80 0.96
CA PHE A 81 -6.37 3.08 0.29
C PHE A 81 -7.77 3.65 0.52
N GLU A 82 -8.68 2.92 1.16
CA GLU A 82 -10.11 3.26 1.23
C GLU A 82 -10.72 3.57 -0.15
N ASP A 83 -10.18 2.96 -1.20
CA ASP A 83 -10.63 3.12 -2.58
C ASP A 83 -11.59 1.98 -2.94
N PHE A 84 -12.88 2.33 -3.07
CA PHE A 84 -13.96 1.39 -3.34
C PHE A 84 -15.02 2.02 -4.22
N ASP A 85 -15.78 1.19 -4.93
CA ASP A 85 -16.93 1.63 -5.71
C ASP A 85 -18.15 1.82 -4.79
N PRO A 86 -18.64 3.06 -4.57
CA PRO A 86 -19.76 3.34 -3.68
C PRO A 86 -21.11 2.82 -4.22
N SER A 87 -21.19 2.44 -5.50
CA SER A 87 -22.37 1.78 -6.07
C SER A 87 -22.47 0.31 -5.65
N LEU A 88 -21.33 -0.33 -5.34
CA LEU A 88 -21.27 -1.73 -4.91
C LEU A 88 -21.16 -1.88 -3.39
N PHE A 89 -20.50 -0.93 -2.72
CA PHE A 89 -20.22 -1.02 -1.29
C PHE A 89 -20.63 0.24 -0.52
N GLU A 90 -21.02 0.04 0.74
CA GLU A 90 -21.27 1.10 1.71
C GLU A 90 -20.33 0.96 2.89
N PRO A 91 -19.56 2.00 3.27
CA PRO A 91 -18.73 1.95 4.46
C PRO A 91 -19.61 1.93 5.71
N VAL A 92 -19.44 0.91 6.55
CA VAL A 92 -20.15 0.78 7.84
C VAL A 92 -19.29 1.33 8.97
N ASP A 93 -18.01 0.94 9.00
CA ASP A 93 -17.00 1.46 9.93
C ASP A 93 -15.62 1.39 9.28
N LEU A 94 -14.89 2.50 9.24
CA LEU A 94 -13.54 2.59 8.70
C LEU A 94 -12.62 3.17 9.76
N ASN A 95 -11.62 2.39 10.18
CA ASN A 95 -10.64 2.83 11.15
C ASN A 95 -9.26 2.20 10.88
N ALA A 96 -8.24 2.69 11.59
CA ALA A 96 -6.85 2.29 11.40
C ALA A 96 -6.53 0.80 11.65
N VAL A 97 -7.47 0.03 12.20
CA VAL A 97 -7.31 -1.38 12.52
C VAL A 97 -8.14 -2.28 11.61
N ALA A 98 -9.35 -1.85 11.23
CA ALA A 98 -10.25 -2.63 10.40
C ALA A 98 -11.19 -1.73 9.58
N HIS A 99 -11.51 -2.18 8.37
CA HIS A 99 -12.53 -1.58 7.50
C HIS A 99 -13.67 -2.56 7.30
N LEU A 100 -14.89 -2.12 7.59
CA LEU A 100 -16.12 -2.86 7.40
C LEU A 100 -16.96 -2.21 6.31
N TYR A 101 -17.25 -2.98 5.27
CA TYR A 101 -18.09 -2.59 4.16
C TYR A 101 -19.30 -3.50 4.07
N ARG A 102 -20.47 -2.92 3.76
CA ARG A 102 -21.69 -3.65 3.41
C ARG A 102 -21.83 -3.70 1.89
N LEU A 103 -22.08 -4.89 1.37
CA LEU A 103 -22.42 -5.08 -0.05
C LEU A 103 -23.82 -4.53 -0.33
N ARG A 104 -23.99 -3.75 -1.40
CA ARG A 104 -25.28 -3.12 -1.78
C ARG A 104 -26.15 -3.96 -2.71
N ILE A 105 -25.59 -5.01 -3.31
CA ILE A 105 -26.27 -5.87 -4.29
C ILE A 105 -27.10 -6.98 -3.65
#